data_AF-F8FEC6-F1
#
_entry.id   AF-F8FEC6-F1
#
_cell.length_a   1.000
_cell.length_b   1.000
_cell.length_c   1.000
_cell.angle_alpha   90.00
_cell.angle_beta   90.00
_cell.angle_gamma   90.00
#
_symmetry.space_group_name_H-M   'P 1'
#
loop_
_entity.id
_entity.type
_entity.pdbx_description
1 polymer ?
#
loop_
_entity_poly.entity_id
_entity_poly.type
_entity_poly.pdbx_seq_one_letter_code
_entity_poly.pdbx_strand_id
1 'polypeptide(L)' 'MAGPELVKAIGRYRETGNPYNQTYISVVETKDGLITRYRDFWNPLVAIESVGSVNDAVRFSE' A
#
# COMPACT_ATOMS: atom_id res chain seq x y z
N MET A 1 -8.86 -8.99 17.76
CA MET A 1 -7.90 -9.03 16.64
C MET A 1 -8.69 -9.22 15.35
N ALA A 2 -8.53 -8.32 14.38
CA ALA A 2 -9.04 -8.57 13.04
C ALA A 2 -8.05 -9.47 12.30
N GLY A 3 -8.56 -10.46 11.57
CA GLY A 3 -7.72 -11.34 10.73
C GLY A 3 -7.14 -10.60 9.53
N PRO A 4 -6.33 -11.27 8.69
CA PRO A 4 -5.88 -10.69 7.43
C PRO A 4 -7.09 -10.42 6.51
N GLU A 5 -7.13 -9.22 5.92
CA GLU A 5 -8.14 -8.82 4.95
C GLU A 5 -7.50 -8.52 3.60
N LEU A 6 -8.16 -8.95 2.51
CA LEU A 6 -7.79 -8.56 1.15
C LEU A 6 -8.46 -7.23 0.81
N VAL A 7 -7.64 -6.19 0.65
CA VAL A 7 -8.12 -4.83 0.37
C VAL A 7 -7.68 -4.40 -1.02
N LYS A 8 -8.59 -3.83 -1.81
CA LYS A 8 -8.27 -3.27 -3.13
C LYS A 8 -8.19 -1.75 -3.04
N ALA A 9 -7.08 -1.19 -3.53
CA ALA A 9 -6.93 0.25 -3.70
C ALA A 9 -6.85 0.59 -5.19
N ILE A 10 -7.64 1.58 -5.60
CA ILE A 10 -7.66 2.11 -6.97
C ILE A 10 -7.35 3.58 -6.88
N GLY A 11 -6.34 4.03 -7.61
CA GLY A 11 -5.91 5.42 -7.61
C GLY A 11 -4.99 5.74 -8.78
N ARG A 12 -4.37 6.91 -8.72
CA ARG A 12 -3.37 7.36 -9.69
C ARG A 12 -2.24 8.07 -8.97
N TYR A 13 -1.01 7.88 -9.43
CA TYR A 13 0.10 8.71 -8.98
C TYR A 13 -0.08 10.13 -9.52
N ARG A 14 0.07 11.14 -8.66
CA ARG A 14 -0.36 12.51 -8.99
C ARG A 14 0.48 13.17 -10.08
N GLU A 15 1.78 12.90 -10.11
CA GLU A 15 2.69 13.58 -11.04
C GLU A 15 2.67 12.96 -12.44
N THR A 16 2.59 11.62 -12.53
CA THR A 16 2.57 10.91 -13.81
C THR A 16 1.17 10.63 -14.34
N GLY A 17 0.15 10.60 -13.47
CA GLY A 17 -1.21 10.16 -13.80
C GLY A 17 -1.36 8.65 -13.99
N ASN A 18 -0.28 7.88 -13.87
CA ASN A 18 -0.29 6.43 -14.04
C ASN A 18 -1.17 5.76 -12.97
N PRO A 19 -1.85 4.65 -13.31
CA PRO A 19 -2.70 3.95 -12.37
C PRO A 19 -1.91 3.36 -11.21
N TYR A 20 -2.50 3.43 -10.02
CA TYR A 20 -2.08 2.71 -8.82
C TYR A 20 -3.19 1.75 -8.42
N ASN A 21 -3.17 0.55 -9.00
CA ASN A 21 -4.17 -0.49 -8.73
C ASN A 21 -3.53 -1.59 -7.89
N GLN A 22 -3.63 -1.47 -6.57
CA GLN A 22 -2.93 -2.33 -5.63
C GLN A 22 -3.89 -3.28 -4.92
N THR A 23 -3.43 -4.51 -4.68
CA THR A 23 -4.09 -5.45 -3.76
C THR A 23 -3.21 -5.61 -2.54
N TYR A 24 -3.79 -5.36 -1.38
CA TYR A 24 -3.14 -5.47 -0.09
C TYR A 24 -3.62 -6.72 0.64
N ILE A 25 -2.71 -7.30 1.43
CA ILE A 25 -3.09 -8.07 2.61
C ILE A 25 -2.84 -7.18 3.82
N SER A 26 -3.92 -6.76 4.48
CA SER A 26 -3.85 -5.90 5.66
C SER A 26 -4.07 -6.71 6.92
N VAL A 27 -3.16 -6.59 7.89
CA VAL A 27 -3.24 -7.25 9.20
C VAL A 27 -3.38 -6.19 10.27
N VAL A 28 -4.55 -6.16 10.92
CA VAL A 28 -4.89 -5.14 11.93
C VAL A 28 -5.12 -5.79 13.29
N GLU A 29 -4.23 -5.50 14.23
CA GLU A 29 -4.44 -5.87 15.63
C GLU A 29 -5.13 -4.72 16.36
N THR A 30 -6.17 -5.07 17.11
CA THR A 30 -6.95 -4.13 17.90
C THR A 30 -7.03 -4.56 19.35
N LYS A 31 -7.03 -3.57 20.25
CA LYS A 31 -7.25 -3.73 21.69
C LYS A 31 -8.13 -2.57 22.16
N ASP A 32 -9.22 -2.89 22.88
CA ASP A 32 -10.16 -1.90 23.43
C ASP A 32 -10.71 -0.94 22.36
N GLY A 33 -10.96 -1.45 21.15
CA GLY A 33 -11.47 -0.67 20.00
C GLY A 33 -10.41 0.18 19.27
N LEU A 34 -9.16 0.18 19.72
CA LEU A 34 -8.05 0.94 19.13
C LEU A 34 -7.13 0.02 18.32
N ILE A 35 -6.54 0.54 17.24
CA ILE A 35 -5.49 -0.16 16.48
C ILE A 35 -4.19 -0.13 17.28
N THR A 36 -3.62 -1.30 17.57
CA THR A 36 -2.34 -1.44 18.27
C THR A 36 -1.22 -1.87 17.34
N ARG A 37 -1.54 -2.55 16.24
CA ARG A 37 -0.58 -2.89 15.18
C ARG A 37 -1.27 -2.88 13.84
N TYR A 38 -0.57 -2.35 12.84
CA TYR A 38 -1.00 -2.35 11.46
C TYR A 38 0.18 -2.81 10.60
N ARG A 39 -0.06 -3.79 9.73
CA ARG A 39 0.91 -4.20 8.72
C ARG A 39 0.20 -4.48 7.41
N ASP A 40 0.70 -3.85 6.36
CA ASP A 40 0.28 -4.11 4.99
C ASP A 40 1.36 -4.84 4.22
N PHE A 41 0.93 -5.84 3.46
CA PHE A 41 1.74 -6.50 2.44
C PHE A 41 1.18 -6.15 1.07
N TRP A 42 2.05 -5.70 0.17
CA TRP A 42 1.67 -5.18 -1.14
C TRP A 42 2.76 -5.47 -2.16
N ASN A 43 2.41 -5.38 -3.45
CA ASN A 43 3.36 -5.61 -4.53
C ASN A 43 4.13 -4.31 -4.86
N PRO A 44 5.47 -4.26 -4.63
CA PRO A 44 6.27 -3.06 -4.91
C PRO A 44 6.28 -2.64 -6.38
N LEU A 45 6.09 -3.57 -7.31
CA LEU A 45 6.07 -3.27 -8.74
C LEU A 45 4.95 -2.31 -9.12
N VAL A 46 3.77 -2.42 -8.49
CA VAL A 46 2.64 -1.50 -8.76
C VAL A 46 2.99 -0.06 -8.40
N ALA A 47 3.73 0.15 -7.31
CA ALA A 47 4.17 1.50 -6.94
C ALA A 47 5.23 2.03 -7.92
N ILE A 48 6.21 1.20 -8.27
CA ILE A 48 7.26 1.53 -9.24
C ILE A 48 6.65 1.93 -10.60
N GLU A 49 5.69 1.15 -11.10
CA GLU A 49 4.99 1.42 -12.36
C GLU A 49 4.16 2.72 -12.28
N SER A 50 3.52 2.98 -11.14
CA SER A 50 2.76 4.22 -10.95
C SER A 50 3.66 5.46 -10.94
N VAL A 51 4.87 5.37 -10.38
CA VAL A 51 5.83 6.50 -10.40
C VAL A 51 6.55 6.58 -11.74
N GLY A 52 6.69 5.47 -12.47
CA GLY A 52 7.33 5.40 -13.78
C GLY A 52 8.86 5.26 -13.73
N SER A 53 9.46 5.15 -12.54
CA SER A 53 10.91 5.09 -12.34
C SER A 53 11.22 4.39 -11.02
N VAL A 54 12.17 3.44 -11.04
CA VAL A 54 12.64 2.75 -9.83
C VAL A 54 13.31 3.73 -8.88
N ASN A 55 14.13 4.66 -9.40
CA ASN A 55 14.86 5.63 -8.58
C ASN A 55 13.92 6.56 -7.81
N ASP A 56 12.81 6.96 -8.45
CA ASP A 56 11.82 7.82 -7.81
C ASP A 56 10.91 7.04 -6.85
N ALA A 57 10.68 5.75 -7.10
CA ALA A 57 9.95 4.88 -6.19
C ALA A 57 10.72 4.54 -4.90
N VAL A 58 12.06 4.47 -4.94
CA VAL A 58 12.88 4.17 -3.75
C VAL A 58 12.83 5.33 -2.73
N ARG A 59 12.53 6.56 -3.17
CA ARG A 59 12.36 7.72 -2.26
C ARG A 59 11.22 7.57 -1.25
N PHE A 60 10.28 6.64 -1.43
CA PHE A 60 9.24 6.38 -0.42
C PHE A 60 9.76 5.66 0.83
N SER A 61 10.99 5.15 0.80
CA SER A 61 11.58 4.37 1.89
C SER A 61 12.58 5.15 2.75
N GLU A 62 12.86 6.40 2.39
CA GLU A 62 13.64 7.37 3.17
C GLU A 62 12.71 8.34 3.91
#